data_AF-A0A838FCE0-F1
#
_entry.id   AF-A0A838FCE0-F1
#
_cell.length_a   1.000
_cell.length_b   1.000
_cell.length_c   1.000
_cell.angle_alpha   90.00
_cell.angle_beta   90.00
_cell.angle_gamma   90.00
#
_symmetry.space_group_name_H-M   'P 1'
#
loop_
_entity.id
_entity.type
_entity.pdbx_description
1 polymer ?
#
loop_
_entity_poly.entity_id
_entity_poly.type
_entity_poly.pdbx_seq_one_letter_code
_entity_poly.pdbx_strand_id
1 'polypeptide(L)'
;MAIPAPKAPDTMYNKDAAGRGEIVFNGKAKCASCHVPPLFTEPGWNAHKPSDICIDDFQANRSPDKSYVTQGLKGLWSHMKGGFYHDGRFATLIDVVNHYNDCKKLSLTEEEKLDLIEYLKSI
;
A
#
# COMPACT_ATOMS: atom_id res chain seq x y z
N MET A 1 -11.32 4.71 22.14
CA MET A 1 -11.92 4.87 20.79
C MET A 1 -10.90 5.58 19.92
N ALA A 2 -10.58 5.05 18.74
CA ALA A 2 -9.62 5.67 17.83
C ALA A 2 -10.31 6.75 16.97
N ILE A 3 -9.58 7.81 16.64
CA ILE A 3 -10.04 8.84 15.70
C ILE A 3 -10.13 8.19 14.30
N PRO A 4 -11.25 8.34 13.57
CA PRO A 4 -11.37 7.79 12.23
C PRO A 4 -10.37 8.45 11.28
N ALA A 5 -9.89 7.69 10.29
CA ALA A 5 -9.02 8.22 9.25
C ALA A 5 -9.72 9.37 8.49
N PRO A 6 -8.99 10.44 8.14
CA PRO A 6 -9.58 11.58 7.46
C PRO A 6 -9.93 11.19 6.02
N LYS A 7 -11.10 11.63 5.55
CA LYS A 7 -11.54 11.40 4.17
C LYS A 7 -10.68 12.23 3.20
N ALA A 8 -10.25 11.61 2.10
CA ALA A 8 -9.54 12.30 1.04
C ALA A 8 -10.40 13.44 0.43
N PRO A 9 -9.84 14.65 0.26
CA PRO A 9 -10.49 15.70 -0.52
C PRO A 9 -10.73 15.24 -1.97
N ASP A 10 -11.90 15.56 -2.53
CA ASP A 10 -12.26 15.19 -3.91
C ASP A 10 -11.30 15.76 -4.97
N THR A 11 -10.50 16.78 -4.64
CA THR A 11 -9.49 17.39 -5.52
C THR A 11 -8.15 16.65 -5.52
N MET A 12 -7.97 15.66 -4.63
CA MET A 12 -6.69 14.97 -4.45
C MET A 12 -6.54 13.75 -5.35
N TYR A 13 -7.63 13.26 -5.94
CA TYR A 13 -7.61 12.10 -6.82
C TYR A 13 -8.67 12.18 -7.92
N ASN A 14 -8.44 11.48 -9.02
CA ASN A 14 -9.43 11.29 -10.08
C ASN A 14 -10.35 10.11 -9.73
N LYS A 15 -11.66 10.37 -9.61
CA LYS A 15 -12.66 9.37 -9.18
C LYS A 15 -12.79 8.20 -10.16
N ASP A 16 -12.77 8.46 -11.45
CA ASP A 16 -12.89 7.40 -12.47
C ASP A 16 -11.64 6.51 -12.50
N ALA A 17 -10.46 7.13 -12.35
CA ALA A 17 -9.20 6.41 -12.22
C ALA A 17 -9.14 5.60 -10.93
N ALA A 18 -9.60 6.15 -9.81
CA ALA A 18 -9.68 5.43 -8.54
C ALA A 18 -10.61 4.20 -8.64
N GLY A 19 -11.73 4.31 -9.35
CA GLY A 19 -12.62 3.16 -9.61
C GLY A 19 -11.94 2.04 -10.41
N ARG A 20 -11.15 2.39 -11.44
CA ARG A 20 -10.33 1.40 -12.17
C ARG A 20 -9.20 0.84 -11.30
N GLY A 21 -8.58 1.70 -10.50
CA GLY A 21 -7.51 1.34 -9.57
C GLY A 21 -7.97 0.35 -8.52
N GLU A 22 -9.20 0.46 -8.02
CA GLU A 22 -9.80 -0.51 -7.11
C GLU A 22 -9.85 -1.91 -7.73
N ILE A 23 -10.21 -2.02 -9.00
CA ILE A 23 -10.27 -3.29 -9.72
C ILE A 23 -8.86 -3.90 -9.83
N VAL A 24 -7.86 -3.08 -10.16
CA VAL A 24 -6.46 -3.52 -10.23
C VAL A 24 -5.95 -3.95 -8.85
N PHE A 25 -6.26 -3.19 -7.80
CA PHE A 25 -5.87 -3.43 -6.41
C PHE A 25 -6.39 -4.77 -5.88
N ASN A 26 -7.66 -5.05 -6.14
CA ASN A 26 -8.31 -6.30 -5.71
C ASN A 26 -8.00 -7.48 -6.63
N GLY A 27 -7.61 -7.22 -7.88
CA GLY A 27 -7.34 -8.22 -8.90
C GLY A 27 -5.85 -8.40 -9.18
N LYS A 28 -5.42 -7.85 -10.33
CA LYS A 28 -4.11 -8.13 -10.93
C LYS A 28 -2.94 -7.79 -10.00
N ALA A 29 -3.01 -6.69 -9.27
CA ALA A 29 -1.93 -6.26 -8.38
C ALA A 29 -1.90 -7.02 -7.05
N LYS A 30 -2.99 -7.73 -6.70
CA LYS A 30 -3.13 -8.54 -5.49
C LYS A 30 -2.87 -7.79 -4.18
N CYS A 31 -2.94 -6.45 -4.18
CA CYS A 31 -2.67 -5.63 -2.99
C CYS A 31 -3.62 -5.96 -1.84
N ALA A 32 -4.88 -6.31 -2.18
CA ALA A 32 -5.89 -6.72 -1.21
C ALA A 32 -5.60 -8.05 -0.50
N SER A 33 -4.55 -8.80 -0.86
CA SER A 33 -4.18 -10.02 -0.13
C SER A 33 -3.64 -9.74 1.28
N CYS A 34 -2.99 -8.58 1.46
CA CYS A 34 -2.48 -8.12 2.76
C CYS A 34 -3.31 -6.90 3.22
N HIS A 35 -3.59 -5.96 2.32
CA HIS A 35 -4.36 -4.74 2.61
C HIS A 35 -5.87 -4.96 2.43
N VAL A 36 -6.45 -5.88 3.20
CA VAL A 36 -7.85 -6.34 3.05
C VAL A 36 -8.86 -5.25 3.47
N PRO A 37 -9.76 -4.77 2.58
CA PRO A 37 -10.86 -3.88 2.96
C PRO A 37 -11.85 -4.55 3.94
N PRO A 38 -12.55 -3.80 4.80
CA PRO A 38 -12.57 -2.34 4.89
C PRO A 38 -11.51 -1.78 5.84
N LEU A 39 -10.68 -2.59 6.49
CA LEU A 39 -9.68 -2.12 7.46
C LEU A 39 -8.29 -1.89 6.83
N PHE A 40 -8.09 -2.38 5.60
CA PHE A 40 -6.83 -2.37 4.86
C PHE A 40 -5.68 -3.04 5.62
N THR A 41 -6.04 -4.08 6.37
CA THR A 41 -5.16 -5.01 7.06
C THR A 41 -5.85 -6.36 7.11
N GLU A 42 -5.11 -7.45 6.92
CA GLU A 42 -5.69 -8.79 6.95
C GLU A 42 -6.17 -9.19 8.36
N PRO A 43 -7.26 -9.98 8.45
CA PRO A 43 -7.74 -10.49 9.72
C PRO A 43 -6.82 -11.59 10.28
N GLY A 44 -6.68 -11.63 11.60
CA GLY A 44 -5.87 -12.65 12.27
C GLY A 44 -4.42 -12.20 12.43
N TRP A 45 -3.51 -12.72 11.59
CA TRP A 45 -2.07 -12.47 11.70
C TRP A 45 -1.57 -11.65 10.52
N ASN A 46 -1.45 -10.34 10.71
CA ASN A 46 -1.03 -9.38 9.69
C ASN A 46 0.48 -9.11 9.66
N ALA A 47 1.28 -10.12 10.02
CA ALA A 47 2.73 -10.03 10.12
C ALA A 47 3.42 -10.87 9.05
N HIS A 48 4.35 -10.24 8.33
CA HIS A 48 4.98 -10.77 7.13
C HIS A 48 6.50 -10.82 7.25
N LYS A 49 7.11 -11.76 6.53
CA LYS A 49 8.56 -11.84 6.45
C LYS A 49 9.09 -10.70 5.57
N PRO A 50 10.35 -10.28 5.77
CA PRO A 50 11.02 -9.32 4.89
C PRO A 50 10.93 -9.67 3.39
N SER A 51 11.03 -10.96 3.05
CA SER A 51 10.89 -11.48 1.69
C SER A 51 9.50 -11.28 1.08
N ASP A 52 8.45 -11.21 1.91
CA ASP A 52 7.07 -11.07 1.43
C ASP A 52 6.80 -9.66 0.93
N ILE A 53 7.49 -8.66 1.50
CA ILE A 53 7.45 -7.25 1.08
C ILE A 53 8.73 -6.80 0.36
N CYS A 54 9.59 -7.77 0.04
CA CYS A 54 10.75 -7.66 -0.84
C CYS A 54 11.85 -6.70 -0.36
N ILE A 55 12.09 -6.69 0.94
CA ILE A 55 13.14 -5.88 1.55
C ILE A 55 14.05 -6.73 2.45
N ASP A 56 15.14 -6.13 2.90
CA ASP A 56 16.04 -6.73 3.87
C ASP A 56 15.39 -6.89 5.26
N ASP A 57 16.00 -7.76 6.06
CA ASP A 57 15.51 -8.14 7.38
C ASP A 57 16.03 -7.25 8.52
N PHE A 58 16.73 -6.15 8.21
CA PHE A 58 17.42 -5.36 9.22
C PHE A 58 16.48 -4.88 10.31
N GLN A 59 15.39 -4.20 9.95
CA GLN A 59 14.44 -3.69 10.94
C GLN A 59 13.59 -4.81 11.56
N ALA A 60 13.16 -5.79 10.75
CA ALA A 60 12.42 -6.95 11.25
C ALA A 60 13.19 -7.71 12.34
N ASN A 61 14.50 -7.93 12.19
CA ASN A 61 15.33 -8.64 13.17
C ASN A 61 15.40 -7.98 14.57
N ARG A 62 14.85 -6.78 14.73
CA ARG A 62 14.72 -6.07 16.01
C ARG A 62 13.37 -6.33 16.69
N SER A 63 12.41 -6.98 16.03
CA SER A 63 11.14 -7.40 16.62
C SER A 63 11.23 -8.83 17.16
N PRO A 64 10.43 -9.20 18.19
CA PRO A 64 10.43 -10.56 18.74
C PRO A 64 10.11 -11.65 17.71
N ASP A 65 9.24 -11.33 16.75
CA ASP A 65 8.72 -12.23 15.71
C ASP A 65 9.45 -12.11 14.36
N LYS A 66 10.42 -11.20 14.26
CA LYS A 66 11.22 -10.95 13.05
C LYS A 66 10.37 -10.65 11.82
N SER A 67 9.33 -9.85 11.99
CA SER A 67 8.31 -9.60 10.97
C SER A 67 8.04 -8.10 10.76
N TYR A 68 7.32 -7.80 9.69
CA TYR A 68 6.70 -6.49 9.44
C TYR A 68 5.19 -6.62 9.46
N VAL A 69 4.53 -5.70 10.14
CA VAL A 69 3.07 -5.66 10.21
C VAL A 69 2.51 -4.85 9.04
N THR A 70 1.47 -5.37 8.39
CA THR A 70 0.74 -4.65 7.34
C THR A 70 0.23 -3.31 7.85
N GLN A 71 0.68 -2.24 7.21
CA GLN A 71 0.26 -0.88 7.56
C GLN A 71 -1.13 -0.60 6.99
N GLY A 72 -1.99 0.03 7.79
CA GLY A 72 -3.30 0.47 7.33
C GLY A 72 -3.16 1.55 6.26
N LEU A 73 -3.91 1.41 5.16
CA LEU A 73 -3.87 2.37 4.05
C LEU A 73 -4.87 3.51 4.17
N LYS A 74 -5.76 3.49 5.18
CA LYS A 74 -6.77 4.54 5.31
C LYS A 74 -6.13 5.89 5.61
N GLY A 75 -6.54 6.92 4.87
CA GLY A 75 -6.02 8.27 5.06
C GLY A 75 -4.57 8.43 4.61
N LEU A 76 -4.06 7.51 3.79
CA LEU A 76 -2.68 7.52 3.27
C LEU A 76 -2.34 8.86 2.61
N TRP A 77 -3.32 9.48 1.95
CA TRP A 77 -3.19 10.80 1.33
C TRP A 77 -2.69 11.89 2.28
N SER A 78 -2.89 11.76 3.59
CA SER A 78 -2.43 12.73 4.60
C SER A 78 -0.95 12.53 4.99
N HIS A 79 -0.33 11.42 4.59
CA HIS A 79 1.03 11.01 4.92
C HIS A 79 1.93 10.91 3.67
N MET A 80 1.78 11.87 2.75
CA MET A 80 2.53 11.90 1.47
C MET A 80 3.94 12.51 1.59
N LYS A 81 4.36 12.92 2.79
CA LYS A 81 5.66 13.57 3.05
C LYS A 81 6.52 12.67 3.94
N GLY A 82 7.84 12.72 3.74
CA GLY A 82 8.80 11.95 4.54
C GLY A 82 9.13 10.56 3.98
N GLY A 83 8.58 10.21 2.82
CA GLY A 83 8.76 8.91 2.19
C GLY A 83 7.78 7.84 2.70
N PHE A 84 7.76 6.72 2.00
CA PHE A 84 6.96 5.53 2.29
C PHE A 84 7.86 4.39 2.76
N TYR A 85 7.25 3.39 3.39
CA TYR A 85 7.88 2.36 4.22
C TYR A 85 8.41 2.91 5.55
N HIS A 86 8.74 1.98 6.45
CA HIS A 86 9.17 2.28 7.82
C HIS A 86 10.50 3.06 7.89
N ASP A 87 11.29 3.07 6.81
CA ASP A 87 12.57 3.76 6.70
C ASP A 87 12.56 4.88 5.67
N GLY A 88 11.40 5.19 5.07
CA GLY A 88 11.27 6.24 4.06
C GLY A 88 11.99 5.96 2.74
N ARG A 89 12.37 4.70 2.45
CA ARG A 89 13.17 4.33 1.25
C ARG A 89 12.52 4.70 -0.08
N PHE A 90 11.20 4.85 -0.11
CA PHE A 90 10.47 5.23 -1.31
C PHE A 90 9.99 6.68 -1.20
N ALA A 91 10.39 7.55 -2.12
CA ALA A 91 10.02 8.96 -2.07
C ALA A 91 8.55 9.19 -2.43
N THR A 92 8.00 8.35 -3.30
CA THR A 92 6.64 8.51 -3.86
C THR A 92 5.82 7.21 -3.80
N LEU A 93 4.49 7.33 -3.90
CA LEU A 93 3.63 6.15 -3.98
C LEU A 93 3.89 5.32 -5.25
N ILE A 94 4.30 5.97 -6.35
CA ILE A 94 4.60 5.25 -7.59
C ILE A 94 5.86 4.39 -7.43
N ASP A 95 6.84 4.83 -6.63
CA ASP A 95 8.01 4.01 -6.30
C ASP A 95 7.60 2.75 -5.52
N VAL A 96 6.64 2.86 -4.60
CA VAL A 96 6.08 1.70 -3.88
C VAL A 96 5.38 0.73 -4.83
N VAL A 97 4.54 1.24 -5.73
CA VAL A 97 3.83 0.41 -6.71
C VAL A 97 4.82 -0.28 -7.66
N ASN A 98 5.83 0.42 -8.14
CA ASN A 98 6.89 -0.15 -8.99
C ASN A 98 7.67 -1.24 -8.27
N HIS A 99 8.02 -1.03 -6.99
CA HIS A 99 8.69 -2.03 -6.17
C HIS A 99 7.92 -3.35 -6.11
N TYR A 100 6.62 -3.30 -5.81
CA TYR A 100 5.79 -4.51 -5.78
C TYR A 100 5.56 -5.11 -7.17
N ASN A 101 5.36 -4.27 -8.19
CA ASN A 101 5.25 -4.74 -9.57
C ASN A 101 6.45 -5.58 -10.00
N ASP A 102 7.65 -5.09 -9.69
CA ASP A 102 8.90 -5.72 -10.11
C ASP A 102 9.24 -6.93 -9.25
N CYS A 103 9.02 -6.84 -7.94
CA CYS A 103 9.27 -7.96 -7.04
C CYS A 103 8.31 -9.12 -7.29
N LYS A 104 7.01 -8.84 -7.38
CA LYS A 104 5.96 -9.86 -7.52
C LYS A 104 5.68 -10.23 -8.98
N LYS A 105 6.40 -9.64 -9.94
CA LYS A 105 6.28 -9.89 -11.37
C LYS A 105 4.84 -9.74 -11.86
N LEU A 106 4.19 -8.65 -11.46
CA LEU A 106 2.77 -8.39 -11.70
C LEU A 106 2.47 -7.95 -13.14
N SER A 107 3.49 -7.47 -13.86
CA SER A 107 3.38 -7.00 -15.25
C SER A 107 2.27 -5.96 -15.42
N LEU A 108 2.20 -5.01 -14.48
CA LEU A 108 1.27 -3.89 -14.53
C LEU A 108 1.68 -2.92 -15.65
N THR A 109 0.70 -2.44 -16.42
CA THR A 109 0.93 -1.35 -17.38
C THR A 109 1.10 -0.02 -16.64
N GLU A 110 1.62 1.00 -17.32
CA GLU A 110 1.74 2.34 -16.72
C GLU A 110 0.37 2.89 -16.30
N GLU A 111 -0.67 2.67 -17.10
CA GLU A 111 -2.04 3.08 -16.78
C GLU A 111 -2.56 2.38 -15.51
N GLU A 112 -2.35 1.06 -15.39
CA GLU A 112 -2.77 0.31 -14.20
C GLU A 112 -2.07 0.82 -12.93
N LYS A 113 -0.78 1.18 -13.03
CA LYS A 113 -0.05 1.76 -11.92
C LYS A 113 -0.59 3.14 -11.55
N LEU A 114 -0.85 4.00 -12.53
CA LEU A 114 -1.42 5.33 -12.28
C LEU A 114 -2.83 5.24 -11.66
N ASP A 115 -3.67 4.34 -12.16
CA ASP A 115 -5.00 4.09 -11.60
C ASP A 115 -4.90 3.60 -10.14
N LEU A 116 -3.95 2.71 -9.82
CA LEU A 116 -3.66 2.31 -8.43
C LEU A 116 -3.31 3.50 -7.54
N ILE A 117 -2.51 4.44 -8.02
CA ILE A 117 -2.13 5.63 -7.23
C ILE A 117 -3.38 6.46 -6.92
N GLU A 118 -4.28 6.65 -7.88
CA GLU A 118 -5.52 7.39 -7.67
C GLU A 118 -6.44 6.67 -6.67
N TYR A 119 -6.50 5.34 -6.71
CA TYR A 119 -7.23 4.56 -5.71
C TYR A 119 -6.62 4.70 -4.30
N LEU A 120 -5.30 4.55 -4.17
CA LEU A 120 -4.59 4.69 -2.90
C LEU A 120 -4.74 6.07 -2.25
N LYS A 121 -4.88 7.13 -3.05
CA LYS A 121 -5.17 8.49 -2.55
C LYS A 121 -6.62 8.65 -2.08
N SER A 122 -7.53 7.82 -2.58
CA SER A 122 -8.98 7.93 -2.29
C SER A 122 -9.40 7.27 -0.98
N ILE A 123 -8.56 6.37 -0.45
CA ILE A 123 -8.81 5.56 0.76
C ILE A 123 -8.21 6.18 2.03
#